data_AF-A0A5K0VE37-F1
#
_entry.id   AF-A0A5K0VE37-F1
#
_cell.length_a   1.000
_cell.length_b   1.000
_cell.length_c   1.000
_cell.angle_alpha   90.00
_cell.angle_beta   90.00
_cell.angle_gamma   90.00
#
_symmetry.space_group_name_H-M   'P 1'
#
loop_
_entity.id
_entity.type
_entity.pdbx_description
1 polymer ?
#
loop_
_entity_poly.entity_id
_entity_poly.type
_entity_poly.pdbx_seq_one_letter_code
_entity_poly.pdbx_strand_id
1 'polypeptide(L)'
;VSCLCGCSFCMATMRDINTTAMAEEKKKDKEIWPIWVIDIEKEYKSYDPDEYESKLEKKCIYRWPNSLAITSSMSKHRTPHMASLGPYHHGKQHLQPMEHHKKRAVYRILRRSGVSLFRFLDSLKGIEQELRDSYDNLNPKLSSDLRMMLLDGCFILELLY
;
A
#
# COMPACT_ATOMS: atom_id res chain seq x y z
N VAL A 1 9.36 25.22 -15.13
CA VAL A 1 9.55 26.62 -15.56
C VAL A 1 8.30 27.03 -16.30
N SER A 2 7.52 27.90 -15.68
CA SER A 2 6.27 28.44 -16.19
C SER A 2 6.46 29.08 -17.56
N CYS A 3 5.58 28.83 -18.52
CA CYS A 3 5.46 29.68 -19.68
C CYS A 3 3.99 29.94 -19.98
N LEU A 4 3.44 30.94 -19.30
CA LEU A 4 2.30 31.70 -19.78
C LEU A 4 2.81 32.59 -20.92
N CYS A 5 2.47 32.24 -22.15
CA CYS A 5 2.47 33.20 -23.26
C CYS A 5 1.06 33.26 -23.82
N GLY A 6 0.30 34.25 -23.34
CA GLY A 6 -0.94 34.67 -23.95
C GLY A 6 -0.63 35.26 -25.32
N CYS A 7 -0.87 34.49 -26.37
CA CYS A 7 -0.81 34.97 -27.74
C CYS A 7 -2.16 34.64 -28.37
N SER A 8 -2.85 35.63 -28.92
CA SER A 8 -4.15 35.47 -29.63
C SER A 8 -4.11 34.48 -30.81
N PHE A 9 -2.93 33.92 -31.09
CA PHE A 9 -2.69 32.81 -32.00
C PHE A 9 -3.19 31.45 -31.46
N CYS A 10 -3.24 31.27 -30.12
CA CYS A 10 -3.60 30.01 -29.48
C CYS A 10 -5.12 29.73 -29.49
N MET A 11 -5.94 30.78 -29.60
CA MET A 11 -7.40 30.64 -29.68
C MET A 11 -7.89 30.20 -31.08
N ALA A 12 -7.15 30.54 -32.15
CA ALA A 12 -7.46 30.05 -33.50
C ALA A 12 -7.16 28.54 -33.60
N THR A 13 -6.02 28.09 -33.06
CA THR A 13 -5.65 26.67 -33.02
C THR A 13 -6.58 25.83 -32.14
N MET A 14 -7.16 26.37 -31.06
CA MET A 14 -8.13 25.63 -30.22
C MET A 14 -9.45 25.32 -30.92
N ARG A 15 -9.95 26.20 -31.83
CA ARG A 15 -11.18 25.92 -32.59
C ARG A 15 -10.97 24.88 -33.68
N ASP A 16 -9.80 24.92 -34.32
CA ASP A 16 -9.46 23.94 -35.36
C ASP A 16 -9.23 22.55 -34.75
N ILE A 17 -8.57 22.46 -33.58
CA ILE A 17 -8.41 21.21 -32.81
C ILE A 17 -9.77 20.62 -32.40
N ASN A 18 -10.72 21.44 -31.93
CA ASN A 18 -12.06 20.96 -31.58
C ASN A 18 -12.83 20.45 -32.80
N THR A 19 -12.68 21.09 -33.96
CA THR A 19 -13.41 20.70 -35.18
C THR A 19 -12.82 19.43 -35.82
N THR A 20 -11.49 19.25 -35.76
CA THR A 20 -10.83 18.00 -36.16
C THR A 20 -11.07 16.86 -35.17
N ALA A 21 -11.10 17.13 -33.86
CA ALA A 21 -11.45 16.13 -32.84
C ALA A 21 -12.87 15.59 -33.02
N MET A 22 -13.86 16.45 -33.31
CA MET A 22 -15.24 16.03 -33.59
C MET A 22 -15.38 15.26 -34.92
N ALA A 23 -14.47 15.46 -35.89
CA ALA A 23 -14.43 14.72 -37.15
C ALA A 23 -13.70 13.37 -37.03
N GLU A 24 -12.72 13.27 -36.12
CA GLU A 24 -11.99 12.04 -35.79
C GLU A 24 -12.80 11.11 -34.88
N GLU A 25 -13.62 11.64 -33.96
CA GLU A 25 -14.56 10.84 -33.14
C GLU A 25 -15.54 10.03 -34.01
N LYS A 26 -16.00 10.58 -35.15
CA LYS A 26 -16.91 9.88 -36.09
C LYS A 26 -16.25 8.76 -36.91
N LYS A 27 -14.93 8.59 -36.82
CA LYS A 27 -14.20 7.48 -37.46
C LYS A 27 -13.94 6.30 -36.52
N LYS A 28 -14.05 6.52 -35.20
CA LYS A 28 -13.76 5.53 -34.15
C LYS A 28 -14.82 4.41 -34.07
N ASP A 29 -16.02 4.65 -34.59
CA ASP A 29 -17.18 3.74 -34.51
C ASP A 29 -17.12 2.51 -35.44
N LYS A 30 -16.08 2.35 -36.27
CA LYS A 30 -15.94 1.20 -37.20
C LYS A 30 -14.73 0.32 -36.93
N GLU A 31 -13.94 0.60 -35.90
CA GLU A 31 -12.69 -0.11 -35.63
C GLU A 31 -12.84 -0.93 -34.34
N ILE A 32 -12.70 -2.26 -34.47
CA ILE A 32 -12.73 -3.16 -33.32
C ILE A 32 -11.38 -3.04 -32.60
N TRP A 33 -11.38 -2.32 -31.49
CA TRP A 33 -10.20 -2.17 -30.66
C TRP A 33 -9.88 -3.46 -29.89
N PRO A 34 -8.59 -3.80 -29.70
CA PRO A 34 -8.20 -4.85 -28.76
C PRO A 34 -8.77 -4.59 -27.35
N ILE A 35 -9.13 -5.65 -26.64
CA ILE A 35 -9.75 -5.59 -25.29
C ILE A 35 -8.93 -4.70 -24.34
N TRP A 36 -7.60 -4.80 -24.37
CA TRP A 36 -6.73 -4.02 -23.50
C TRP A 36 -6.86 -2.50 -23.70
N VAL A 37 -7.23 -2.04 -24.90
CA VAL A 37 -7.46 -0.60 -25.16
C VAL A 37 -8.75 -0.13 -24.50
N ILE A 38 -9.79 -0.96 -24.56
CA ILE A 38 -11.08 -0.70 -23.91
C ILE A 38 -10.89 -0.67 -22.38
N ASP A 39 -10.09 -1.60 -21.85
CA ASP A 39 -9.76 -1.66 -20.43
C ASP A 39 -9.04 -0.39 -19.97
N ILE A 40 -7.99 0.05 -20.70
CA ILE A 40 -7.28 1.30 -20.38
C ILE A 40 -8.19 2.52 -20.48
N GLU A 41 -9.04 2.62 -21.51
CA GLU A 41 -9.95 3.76 -21.65
C GLU A 41 -10.97 3.80 -20.51
N LYS A 42 -11.44 2.62 -20.06
CA LYS A 42 -12.31 2.50 -18.89
C LYS A 42 -11.59 2.89 -17.60
N GLU A 43 -10.37 2.38 -17.38
CA GLU A 43 -9.53 2.71 -16.23
C GLU A 43 -9.25 4.22 -16.17
N TYR A 44 -8.88 4.84 -17.29
CA TYR A 44 -8.63 6.27 -17.41
C TYR A 44 -9.88 7.10 -17.09
N LYS A 45 -11.06 6.70 -17.59
CA LYS A 45 -12.33 7.39 -17.29
C LYS A 45 -12.70 7.32 -15.81
N SER A 46 -12.26 6.28 -15.10
CA SER A 46 -12.45 6.13 -13.66
C SER A 46 -11.26 6.63 -12.82
N TYR A 47 -10.18 7.11 -13.44
CA TYR A 47 -8.96 7.48 -12.74
C TYR A 47 -9.16 8.81 -12.01
N ASP A 48 -9.09 8.76 -10.69
CA ASP A 48 -9.04 9.93 -9.82
C ASP A 48 -7.61 10.11 -9.28
N PRO A 49 -6.88 11.17 -9.71
CA PRO A 49 -5.54 11.46 -9.20
C PRO A 49 -5.51 11.67 -7.68
N ASP A 50 -6.55 12.27 -7.11
CA ASP A 50 -6.60 12.60 -5.67
C ASP A 50 -6.80 11.32 -4.85
N GLU A 51 -7.60 10.37 -5.35
CA GLU A 51 -7.74 9.04 -4.74
C GLU A 51 -6.40 8.29 -4.73
N TYR A 52 -5.65 8.35 -5.84
CA TYR A 52 -4.33 7.71 -5.94
C TYR A 52 -3.33 8.30 -4.95
N GLU A 53 -3.22 9.63 -4.88
CA GLU A 53 -2.33 10.31 -3.95
C GLU A 53 -2.74 10.05 -2.48
N SER A 54 -4.03 10.13 -2.15
CA SER A 54 -4.52 9.80 -0.80
C SER A 54 -4.16 8.36 -0.39
N LYS A 55 -4.25 7.41 -1.34
CA LYS A 55 -3.86 6.03 -1.09
C LYS A 55 -2.35 5.87 -0.93
N LEU A 56 -1.55 6.70 -1.59
CA LEU A 56 -0.09 6.73 -1.43
C LEU A 56 0.31 7.33 -0.08
N GLU A 57 -0.33 8.42 0.35
CA GLU A 57 -0.10 9.10 1.62
C GLU A 57 -0.34 8.20 2.84
N LYS A 58 -1.29 7.27 2.74
CA LYS A 58 -1.56 6.29 3.80
C LYS A 58 -0.42 5.29 4.00
N LYS A 59 0.40 5.04 2.97
CA LYS A 59 1.45 4.02 3.03
C LYS A 59 2.66 4.54 3.80
N CYS A 60 3.07 3.79 4.83
CA CYS A 60 4.29 4.09 5.58
C CYS A 60 5.13 2.84 5.89
N ILE A 61 4.65 1.65 5.53
CA ILE A 61 5.36 0.37 5.70
C ILE A 61 5.62 -0.21 4.32
N TYR A 62 6.87 -0.11 3.87
CA TYR A 62 7.24 -0.53 2.52
C TYR A 62 7.91 -1.90 2.52
N ARG A 63 7.58 -2.70 1.50
CA ARG A 63 8.32 -3.92 1.22
C ARG A 63 9.68 -3.56 0.66
N TRP A 64 10.74 -4.21 1.14
CA TRP A 64 12.06 -4.06 0.54
C TRP A 64 11.98 -4.37 -0.97
N PRO A 65 12.33 -3.42 -1.85
CA PRO A 65 12.19 -3.61 -3.29
C PRO A 65 13.16 -4.69 -3.78
N ASN A 66 12.65 -5.62 -4.59
CA ASN A 66 13.47 -6.70 -5.15
C ASN A 66 14.61 -6.15 -6.03
N SER A 67 14.42 -4.98 -6.63
CA SER A 67 15.42 -4.30 -7.47
C SER A 67 16.64 -3.82 -6.69
N LEU A 68 16.60 -3.70 -5.36
CA LEU A 68 17.78 -3.38 -4.54
C LEU A 68 18.62 -4.61 -4.17
N ALA A 69 18.16 -5.82 -4.50
CA ALA A 69 18.88 -7.07 -4.24
C ALA A 69 19.94 -7.41 -5.33
N ILE A 70 20.50 -6.39 -5.99
CA ILE A 70 21.45 -6.53 -7.12
C ILE A 70 22.76 -7.18 -6.65
N THR A 71 23.13 -7.01 -5.38
CA THR A 71 24.35 -7.57 -4.81
C THR A 71 24.05 -8.63 -3.74
N SER A 72 24.84 -9.70 -3.73
CA SER A 72 24.77 -10.75 -2.70
C SER A 72 24.94 -10.18 -1.28
N SER A 73 25.72 -9.11 -1.13
CA SER A 73 25.95 -8.41 0.14
C SER A 73 24.71 -7.70 0.69
N MET A 74 23.78 -7.22 -0.15
CA MET A 74 22.55 -6.54 0.28
C MET A 74 21.40 -7.51 0.54
N SER A 75 21.41 -8.68 -0.11
CA SER A 75 20.38 -9.71 0.07
C SER A 75 20.21 -10.16 1.54
N LYS A 76 21.31 -10.18 2.32
CA LYS A 76 21.31 -10.56 3.75
C LYS A 76 20.52 -9.61 4.64
N HIS A 77 20.36 -8.35 4.22
CA HIS A 77 19.59 -7.34 4.98
C HIS A 77 18.08 -7.40 4.69
N ARG A 78 17.66 -8.18 3.68
CA ARG A 78 16.25 -8.31 3.31
C ARG A 78 15.42 -9.03 4.37
N THR A 79 16.03 -9.98 5.07
CA THR A 79 15.32 -10.82 6.04
C THR A 79 15.79 -10.48 7.45
N PRO A 80 14.87 -10.23 8.39
CA PRO A 80 15.26 -9.99 9.77
C PRO A 80 15.94 -11.22 10.37
N HIS A 81 16.80 -10.99 11.36
CA HIS A 81 17.57 -12.05 12.01
C HIS A 81 16.85 -12.63 13.23
N MET A 82 16.09 -11.80 13.96
CA MET A 82 15.54 -12.19 15.27
C MET A 82 14.02 -12.28 15.28
N ALA A 83 13.32 -11.23 14.80
CA ALA A 83 11.87 -11.13 14.87
C ALA A 83 11.30 -10.77 13.51
N SER A 84 10.21 -11.41 13.10
CA SER A 84 9.34 -10.83 12.06
C SER A 84 8.52 -9.72 12.70
N LEU A 85 8.34 -8.59 12.03
CA LEU A 85 7.33 -7.59 12.39
C LEU A 85 6.44 -7.38 11.17
N GLY A 86 5.15 -7.61 11.35
CA GLY A 86 4.18 -7.57 10.28
C GLY A 86 4.26 -8.77 9.31
N PRO A 87 3.45 -8.69 8.24
CA PRO A 87 3.15 -9.81 7.35
C PRO A 87 4.31 -10.22 6.46
N TYR A 88 5.19 -9.30 6.04
CA TYR A 88 6.19 -9.56 5.00
C TYR A 88 7.18 -10.69 5.32
N HIS A 89 7.45 -10.92 6.60
CA HIS A 89 8.39 -11.93 7.07
C HIS A 89 7.75 -12.97 7.99
N HIS A 90 6.41 -12.93 8.13
CA HIS A 90 5.69 -13.80 9.04
C HIS A 90 5.81 -15.27 8.63
N GLY A 91 5.82 -16.17 9.61
CA GLY A 91 5.85 -17.61 9.37
C GLY A 91 7.24 -18.20 9.08
N LYS A 92 8.27 -17.38 8.79
CA LYS A 92 9.62 -17.90 8.51
C LYS A 92 10.19 -18.67 9.71
N GLN A 93 10.66 -19.88 9.45
CA GLN A 93 11.05 -20.85 10.48
C GLN A 93 12.11 -20.30 11.45
N HIS A 94 13.11 -19.57 10.94
CA HIS A 94 14.19 -19.01 11.78
C HIS A 94 13.73 -17.86 12.69
N LEU A 95 12.54 -17.30 12.45
CA LEU A 95 11.95 -16.21 13.26
C LEU A 95 10.93 -16.70 14.29
N GLN A 96 10.47 -17.95 14.17
CA GLN A 96 9.49 -18.57 15.07
C GLN A 96 9.89 -18.55 16.56
N PRO A 97 11.17 -18.69 16.94
CA PRO A 97 11.56 -18.61 18.36
C PRO A 97 11.10 -17.32 19.03
N MET A 98 11.05 -16.20 18.30
CA MET A 98 10.66 -14.91 18.86
C MET A 98 9.15 -14.79 19.11
N GLU A 99 8.31 -15.58 18.44
CA GLU A 99 6.85 -15.57 18.65
C GLU A 99 6.47 -15.93 20.09
N HIS A 100 7.29 -16.71 20.79
CA HIS A 100 7.11 -16.96 22.22
C HIS A 100 7.28 -15.69 23.06
N HIS A 101 8.30 -14.89 22.77
CA HIS A 101 8.55 -13.63 23.49
C HIS A 101 7.47 -12.59 23.22
N LYS A 102 6.92 -12.54 22.00
CA LYS A 102 5.77 -11.68 21.68
C LYS A 102 4.53 -12.03 22.48
N LYS A 103 4.21 -13.33 22.61
CA LYS A 103 3.11 -13.78 23.48
C LYS A 103 3.34 -13.39 24.94
N ARG A 104 4.58 -13.53 25.44
CA ARG A 104 4.94 -13.10 26.79
C ARG A 104 4.73 -11.59 26.99
N ALA A 105 5.04 -10.77 25.99
CA ALA A 105 4.80 -9.32 26.04
C ALA A 105 3.31 -8.99 26.19
N VAL A 106 2.43 -9.64 25.42
CA VAL A 106 0.97 -9.49 25.60
C VAL A 106 0.55 -9.81 27.04
N TYR A 107 1.00 -10.93 27.61
CA TYR A 107 0.64 -11.29 28.99
C TYR A 107 1.12 -10.25 30.02
N ARG A 108 2.31 -9.70 29.83
CA ARG A 108 2.85 -8.66 30.72
C ARG A 108 2.05 -7.36 30.64
N ILE A 109 1.71 -6.92 29.42
CA ILE A 109 0.88 -5.73 29.21
C ILE A 109 -0.52 -5.92 29.81
N LEU A 110 -1.16 -7.08 29.57
CA LEU A 110 -2.47 -7.37 30.16
C LEU A 110 -2.42 -7.37 31.69
N ARG A 111 -1.40 -7.99 32.28
CA ARG A 111 -1.21 -8.01 33.74
C ARG A 111 -0.96 -6.63 34.34
N ARG A 112 -0.16 -5.80 33.66
CA ARG A 112 0.20 -4.44 34.13
C ARG A 112 -0.96 -3.45 33.97
N SER A 113 -1.67 -3.51 32.85
CA SER A 113 -2.76 -2.58 32.53
C SER A 113 -4.09 -2.93 33.20
N GLY A 114 -4.31 -4.21 33.53
CA GLY A 114 -5.61 -4.71 34.01
C GLY A 114 -6.71 -4.71 32.94
N VAL A 115 -6.37 -4.38 31.69
CA VAL A 115 -7.31 -4.35 30.56
C VAL A 115 -7.50 -5.76 30.01
N SER A 116 -8.71 -6.10 29.58
CA SER A 116 -9.01 -7.40 28.99
C SER A 116 -8.44 -7.53 27.58
N LEU A 117 -8.09 -8.76 27.18
CA LEU A 117 -7.65 -9.05 25.81
C LEU A 117 -8.70 -8.66 24.76
N PHE A 118 -9.99 -8.84 25.06
CA PHE A 118 -11.09 -8.46 24.16
C PHE A 118 -11.09 -6.96 23.88
N ARG A 119 -10.83 -6.12 24.88
CA ARG A 119 -10.71 -4.67 24.70
C ARG A 119 -9.57 -4.30 23.76
N PHE A 120 -8.41 -4.95 23.88
CA PHE A 120 -7.30 -4.76 22.93
C PHE A 120 -7.70 -5.14 21.51
N LEU A 121 -8.35 -6.30 21.34
CA LEU A 121 -8.79 -6.77 20.03
C LEU A 121 -9.83 -5.86 19.40
N ASP A 122 -10.79 -5.35 20.17
CA ASP A 122 -11.82 -4.43 19.66
C ASP A 122 -11.20 -3.10 19.22
N SER A 123 -10.26 -2.55 20.01
CA SER A 123 -9.50 -1.37 19.60
C SER A 123 -8.68 -1.61 18.32
N LEU A 124 -8.04 -2.77 18.21
CA LEU A 124 -7.23 -3.11 17.04
C LEU A 124 -8.09 -3.33 15.77
N LYS A 125 -9.27 -3.95 15.91
CA LYS A 125 -10.24 -4.10 14.82
C LYS A 125 -10.69 -2.74 14.27
N GLY A 126 -10.89 -1.76 15.14
CA GLY A 126 -11.31 -0.41 14.74
C GLY A 126 -10.32 0.29 13.81
N ILE A 127 -9.04 -0.09 13.86
CA ILE A 127 -7.96 0.48 13.04
C ILE A 127 -7.38 -0.51 12.04
N GLU A 128 -7.98 -1.69 11.88
CA GLU A 128 -7.40 -2.77 11.05
C GLU A 128 -7.20 -2.33 9.60
N GLN A 129 -8.19 -1.64 9.03
CA GLN A 129 -8.12 -1.17 7.64
C GLN A 129 -7.04 -0.10 7.47
N GLU A 130 -6.92 0.84 8.40
CA GLU A 130 -5.87 1.86 8.37
C GLU A 130 -4.47 1.22 8.46
N LEU A 131 -4.31 0.23 9.35
CA LEU A 131 -3.07 -0.53 9.43
C LEU A 131 -2.78 -1.29 8.14
N ARG A 132 -3.79 -1.86 7.47
CA ARG A 132 -3.62 -2.54 6.18
C ARG A 132 -3.23 -1.56 5.08
N ASP A 133 -3.88 -0.41 5.02
CA ASP A 133 -3.61 0.65 4.06
C ASP A 133 -2.20 1.23 4.23
N SER A 134 -1.64 1.12 5.44
CA SER A 134 -0.26 1.52 5.72
C SER A 134 0.82 0.67 5.03
N TYR A 135 0.48 -0.56 4.61
CA TYR A 135 1.41 -1.44 3.91
C TYR A 135 1.39 -1.22 2.39
N ASP A 136 2.57 -1.11 1.80
CA ASP A 136 2.68 -1.13 0.35
C ASP A 136 2.55 -2.55 -0.22
N ASN A 137 1.72 -2.72 -1.25
CA ASN A 137 1.59 -3.98 -2.00
C ASN A 137 1.34 -5.22 -1.12
N LEU A 138 0.53 -5.07 -0.06
CA LEU A 138 0.19 -6.18 0.81
C LEU A 138 -0.67 -7.20 0.06
N ASN A 139 -0.18 -8.43 -0.05
CA ASN A 139 -0.93 -9.50 -0.72
C ASN A 139 -2.22 -9.79 0.07
N PRO A 140 -3.41 -9.75 -0.55
CA PRO A 140 -4.69 -10.04 0.11
C PRO A 140 -4.75 -11.43 0.77
N LYS A 141 -4.01 -12.41 0.23
CA LYS A 141 -3.87 -13.76 0.83
C LYS A 141 -2.94 -13.80 2.04
N LEU A 142 -2.00 -12.86 2.09
CA LEU A 142 -1.11 -12.64 3.24
C LEU A 142 -1.71 -11.62 4.21
N SER A 143 -2.97 -11.23 3.98
CA SER A 143 -3.58 -10.13 4.68
C SER A 143 -3.62 -10.43 6.18
N SER A 144 -3.20 -9.43 6.92
CA SER A 144 -2.71 -9.55 8.28
C SER A 144 -3.69 -10.22 9.22
N ASP A 145 -3.23 -11.28 9.88
CA ASP A 145 -3.92 -11.81 11.05
C ASP A 145 -3.88 -10.73 12.16
N LEU A 146 -5.04 -10.29 12.66
CA LEU A 146 -5.14 -9.39 13.83
C LEU A 146 -4.31 -9.90 15.00
N ARG A 147 -4.18 -11.23 15.13
CA ARG A 147 -3.30 -11.86 16.11
C ARG A 147 -1.85 -11.45 15.93
N MET A 148 -1.35 -11.44 14.70
CA MET A 148 0.02 -11.05 14.39
C MET A 148 0.24 -9.57 14.75
N MET A 149 -0.68 -8.68 14.34
CA MET A 149 -0.61 -7.26 14.69
C MET A 149 -0.61 -7.02 16.21
N LEU A 150 -1.48 -7.73 16.94
CA LEU A 150 -1.52 -7.66 18.41
C LEU A 150 -0.20 -8.11 19.03
N LEU A 151 0.32 -9.28 18.62
CA LEU A 151 1.57 -9.82 19.15
C LEU A 151 2.75 -8.91 18.86
N ASP A 152 2.86 -8.40 17.63
CA ASP A 152 3.95 -7.53 17.20
C ASP A 152 3.88 -6.16 17.89
N GLY A 153 2.69 -5.56 17.95
CA GLY A 153 2.48 -4.27 18.61
C GLY A 153 2.80 -4.33 20.11
N CYS A 154 2.27 -5.33 20.82
CA CYS A 154 2.60 -5.54 22.24
C CYS A 154 4.08 -5.84 22.46
N PHE A 155 4.73 -6.59 21.56
CA PHE A 155 6.16 -6.85 21.65
C PHE A 155 6.99 -5.58 21.50
N ILE A 156 6.67 -4.72 20.52
CA ILE A 156 7.34 -3.43 20.34
C ILE A 156 7.13 -2.55 21.57
N LEU A 157 5.89 -2.47 22.09
CA LEU A 157 5.60 -1.68 23.28
C LEU A 157 6.40 -2.15 24.50
N GLU A 158 6.48 -3.46 24.76
CA GLU A 158 7.26 -4.03 25.86
C GLU A 158 8.79 -3.93 25.65
N LEU A 159 9.27 -3.71 24.41
CA LEU A 159 10.68 -3.44 24.14
C LEU A 159 11.05 -1.97 24.38
N LEU A 160 10.11 -1.06 24.18
CA LEU A 160 10.32 0.39 24.32
C LEU A 160 10.05 0.92 25.74
N TYR A 161 9.42 0.11 26.61
CA TYR A 161 9.04 0.44 27.98
C TYR A 161 9.71 -0.46 29.02
#